data_AF-A0A2R3QPW2-F1
#
_entry.id   AF-A0A2R3QPW2-F1
#
_cell.length_a   1.000
_cell.length_b   1.000
_cell.length_c   1.000
_cell.angle_alpha   90.00
_cell.angle_beta   90.00
_cell.angle_gamma   90.00
#
_symmetry.space_group_name_H-M   'P 1'
#
loop_
_entity.id
_entity.type
_entity.pdbx_description
1 polymer ?
#
loop_
_entity_poly.entity_id
_entity_poly.type
_entity_poly.pdbx_seq_one_letter_code
_entity_poly.pdbx_strand_id
1 'polypeptide(L)'
;MDYSPIVAQVWSMLAWLIPAVLLIGLLKSPWAKGQIGELLVRLFAHWQLDKQTYRRLHNVTLNTPDGTTQIDHVFLSPYGIFVLETKNMSGWIFGSEKQAQWTQKLYKRTVQLPVFSKAEVDAMLHAMQTSRRAPTLATHRTHVQNLKRRSDLTAERQCPRCGNTLLIRTVKSGAKAGQLFWGCSGLPKSRTMQSL
;
A
#
# COMPACT_ATOMS: atom_id res chain seq x y z
N MET A 1 -20.58 59.15 -29.37
CA MET A 1 -20.80 57.73 -29.76
C MET A 1 -21.07 56.98 -28.48
N ASP A 2 -22.20 56.26 -28.41
CA ASP A 2 -22.56 55.47 -27.22
C ASP A 2 -21.87 54.12 -27.25
N TYR A 3 -20.93 53.92 -26.33
CA TYR A 3 -20.14 52.70 -26.21
C TYR A 3 -20.77 51.68 -25.23
N SER A 4 -21.91 52.01 -24.64
CA SER A 4 -22.64 51.18 -23.67
C SER A 4 -22.91 49.74 -24.13
N PRO A 5 -23.32 49.45 -25.39
CA PRO A 5 -23.57 48.06 -25.79
C PRO A 5 -22.29 47.23 -25.89
N ILE A 6 -21.18 47.83 -26.33
CA ILE A 6 -19.88 47.17 -26.44
C ILE A 6 -19.34 46.84 -25.04
N VAL A 7 -19.46 47.80 -24.11
CA VAL A 7 -19.04 47.61 -22.71
C VAL A 7 -19.87 46.53 -22.02
N ALA A 8 -21.19 46.50 -22.23
CA ALA A 8 -22.07 45.47 -21.66
C ALA A 8 -21.74 44.06 -22.18
N GLN A 9 -21.44 43.93 -23.47
CA GLN A 9 -21.10 42.64 -24.07
C GLN A 9 -19.75 42.11 -23.57
N VAL A 10 -18.74 42.97 -23.45
CA VAL A 10 -17.44 42.61 -22.87
C VAL A 10 -17.59 42.19 -21.40
N TRP A 11 -18.41 42.91 -20.62
CA TRP A 11 -18.70 42.55 -19.23
C TRP A 11 -19.40 41.20 -19.11
N SER A 12 -20.35 40.89 -20.00
CA SER A 12 -21.03 39.59 -20.01
C SER A 12 -20.07 38.43 -20.31
N MET A 13 -19.09 38.64 -21.20
CA MET A 13 -18.10 37.63 -21.56
C MET A 13 -17.10 37.42 -20.41
N LEU A 14 -16.65 38.49 -19.77
CA LEU A 14 -15.79 38.44 -18.58
C LEU A 14 -16.50 37.81 -17.38
N ALA A 15 -17.81 38.03 -17.23
CA ALA A 15 -18.61 37.46 -16.15
C ALA A 15 -18.68 35.92 -16.21
N TRP A 16 -18.57 35.30 -17.40
CA TRP A 16 -18.47 33.84 -17.55
C TRP A 16 -17.04 33.30 -17.40
N LEU A 17 -16.03 34.12 -17.68
CA LEU A 17 -14.63 33.74 -17.52
C LEU A 17 -14.22 33.60 -16.05
N ILE A 18 -14.77 34.43 -15.16
CA ILE A 18 -14.43 34.37 -13.72
C ILE A 18 -14.88 33.03 -13.08
N PRO A 19 -16.15 32.57 -13.22
CA PRO A 19 -16.57 31.25 -12.78
C PRO A 19 -15.82 30.11 -13.46
N ALA A 20 -15.54 30.24 -14.77
CA ALA A 20 -14.80 29.21 -15.50
C ALA A 20 -13.37 29.04 -14.97
N VAL A 21 -12.66 30.14 -14.70
CA VAL A 21 -11.31 30.11 -14.12
C VAL A 21 -11.33 29.56 -12.69
N LEU A 22 -12.33 29.96 -11.88
CA LEU A 22 -12.54 29.40 -10.54
C LEU A 22 -12.80 27.89 -10.58
N LEU A 23 -13.66 27.42 -11.49
CA LEU A 23 -13.98 26.01 -11.67
C LEU A 23 -12.76 25.23 -12.15
N ILE A 24 -11.99 25.75 -13.10
CA ILE A 24 -10.74 25.14 -13.57
C ILE A 24 -9.71 25.08 -12.43
N GLY A 25 -9.60 26.15 -11.63
CA GLY A 25 -8.74 26.18 -10.45
C GLY A 25 -9.14 25.14 -9.40
N LEU A 26 -10.44 24.98 -9.16
CA LEU A 26 -11.00 23.98 -8.26
C LEU A 26 -10.73 22.55 -8.75
N LEU A 27 -10.94 22.28 -10.05
CA LEU A 27 -10.66 20.99 -10.67
C LEU A 27 -9.16 20.66 -10.72
N LYS A 28 -8.29 21.68 -10.87
CA LYS A 28 -6.83 21.50 -10.82
C LYS A 28 -6.26 21.39 -9.41
N SER A 29 -7.09 21.60 -8.37
CA SER A 29 -6.65 21.53 -6.98
C SER A 29 -6.10 20.13 -6.63
N PRO A 30 -5.12 20.04 -5.71
CA PRO A 30 -4.59 18.76 -5.24
C PRO A 30 -5.69 17.82 -4.69
N TRP A 31 -6.71 18.39 -4.04
CA TRP A 31 -7.85 17.66 -3.50
C TRP A 31 -8.72 17.03 -4.59
N ALA A 32 -9.11 17.81 -5.61
CA ALA A 32 -9.93 17.31 -6.73
C ALA A 32 -9.21 16.23 -7.54
N LYS A 33 -7.90 16.39 -7.78
CA LYS A 33 -7.08 15.37 -8.45
C LYS A 33 -7.01 14.07 -7.66
N GLY A 34 -6.93 14.14 -6.33
CA GLY A 34 -6.97 12.96 -5.45
C GLY A 34 -8.27 12.18 -5.58
N GLN A 35 -9.40 12.88 -5.52
CA GLN A 35 -10.74 12.28 -5.66
C GLN A 35 -10.97 11.65 -7.05
N ILE A 36 -10.51 12.30 -8.12
CA ILE A 36 -10.62 11.75 -9.49
C ILE A 36 -9.76 10.49 -9.65
N GLY A 37 -8.54 10.48 -9.10
CA GLY A 37 -7.68 9.30 -9.12
C GLY A 37 -8.31 8.11 -8.39
N GLU A 38 -8.86 8.36 -7.20
CA GLU A 38 -9.57 7.34 -6.41
C GLU A 38 -10.80 6.79 -7.15
N LEU A 39 -11.57 7.67 -7.81
CA LEU A 39 -12.75 7.27 -8.58
C LEU A 39 -12.38 6.38 -9.78
N LEU A 40 -11.32 6.71 -10.52
CA LEU A 40 -10.85 5.94 -11.67
C LEU A 40 -10.38 4.54 -11.26
N VAL A 41 -9.62 4.42 -10.16
CA VAL A 41 -9.18 3.12 -9.66
C VAL A 41 -10.37 2.29 -9.18
N ARG A 42 -11.35 2.90 -8.50
CA ARG A 42 -12.60 2.22 -8.10
C ARG A 42 -13.39 1.71 -9.31
N LEU A 43 -13.48 2.50 -10.38
CA LEU A 43 -14.16 2.12 -11.62
C LEU A 43 -13.45 0.96 -12.33
N PHE A 44 -12.12 1.04 -12.46
CA PHE A 44 -11.32 0.02 -13.12
C PHE A 44 -11.34 -1.30 -12.33
N ALA A 45 -11.20 -1.23 -11.01
CA ALA A 45 -11.33 -2.37 -10.11
C ALA A 45 -12.74 -2.97 -10.12
N HIS A 46 -13.78 -2.19 -10.41
CA HIS A 46 -15.15 -2.68 -10.57
C HIS A 46 -15.33 -3.45 -11.88
N TRP A 47 -14.63 -3.05 -12.94
CA TRP A 47 -14.82 -3.59 -14.29
C TRP A 47 -13.97 -4.82 -14.58
N GLN A 48 -12.76 -4.91 -14.01
CA GLN A 48 -11.82 -6.01 -14.27
C GLN A 48 -11.83 -7.15 -13.24
N LEU A 49 -12.40 -6.96 -12.04
CA LEU A 49 -12.32 -7.95 -10.96
C LEU A 49 -13.70 -8.48 -10.57
N ASP A 50 -13.86 -9.79 -10.75
CA ASP A 50 -15.08 -10.53 -10.39
C ASP A 50 -15.38 -10.42 -8.88
N LYS A 51 -16.59 -9.93 -8.56
CA LYS A 51 -17.06 -9.62 -7.20
C LYS A 51 -17.11 -10.84 -6.28
N GLN A 52 -17.21 -12.04 -6.87
CA GLN A 52 -17.30 -13.31 -6.13
C GLN A 52 -15.93 -13.80 -5.64
N THR A 53 -14.85 -13.44 -6.32
CA THR A 53 -13.49 -13.95 -6.06
C THR A 53 -12.60 -12.92 -5.33
N TYR A 54 -12.84 -11.62 -5.54
CA TYR A 54 -12.05 -10.54 -4.93
C TYR A 54 -12.94 -9.64 -4.07
N ARG A 55 -12.79 -9.76 -2.75
CA ARG A 55 -13.38 -8.83 -1.77
C ARG A 55 -12.50 -7.59 -1.68
N ARG A 56 -13.06 -6.44 -2.05
CA ARG A 56 -12.35 -5.15 -2.10
C ARG A 56 -12.63 -4.36 -0.84
N LEU A 57 -11.58 -3.88 -0.19
CA LEU A 57 -11.64 -2.88 0.87
C LEU A 57 -10.93 -1.63 0.38
N HIS A 58 -11.56 -0.48 0.52
CA HIS A 58 -10.99 0.81 0.14
C HIS A 58 -10.87 1.71 1.36
N ASN A 59 -9.84 2.56 1.39
CA ASN A 59 -9.62 3.57 2.41
C ASN A 59 -9.56 3.00 3.85
N VAL A 60 -8.67 2.03 4.05
CA VAL A 60 -8.55 1.32 5.34
C VAL A 60 -7.49 2.02 6.19
N THR A 61 -7.94 2.74 7.22
CA THR A 61 -7.04 3.33 8.22
C THR A 61 -6.74 2.33 9.32
N LEU A 62 -5.45 2.00 9.48
CA LEU A 62 -4.96 1.10 10.52
C LEU A 62 -4.18 1.88 11.57
N ASN A 63 -4.40 1.51 12.84
CA ASN A 63 -3.59 2.01 13.93
C ASN A 63 -2.24 1.28 13.94
N THR A 64 -1.17 2.06 13.95
CA THR A 64 0.22 1.61 14.06
C THR A 64 0.83 2.16 15.35
N PRO A 65 1.90 1.55 15.88
CA PRO A 65 2.56 2.03 17.10
C PRO A 65 2.99 3.51 17.05
N ASP A 66 3.23 4.05 15.85
CA ASP A 66 3.68 5.43 15.62
C ASP A 66 2.54 6.38 15.14
N GLY A 67 1.28 5.96 15.17
CA GLY A 67 0.13 6.76 14.72
C GLY A 67 -0.86 5.99 13.86
N THR A 68 -1.34 6.58 12.77
CA THR A 68 -2.25 5.90 11.83
C THR A 68 -1.61 5.79 10.44
N THR A 69 -1.87 4.68 9.74
CA THR A 69 -1.51 4.49 8.33
C THR A 69 -2.78 4.21 7.56
N GLN A 70 -3.02 4.99 6.50
CA GLN A 70 -4.10 4.78 5.57
C GLN A 70 -3.60 3.87 4.44
N ILE A 71 -4.36 2.82 4.15
CA ILE A 71 -4.11 1.91 3.04
C ILE A 71 -5.23 2.12 2.03
N ASP A 72 -4.87 2.59 0.83
CA ASP A 72 -5.88 3.05 -0.13
C ASP A 72 -6.74 1.91 -0.66
N HIS A 73 -6.14 0.81 -1.11
CA HIS A 73 -6.88 -0.31 -1.68
C HIS A 73 -6.32 -1.66 -1.22
N VAL A 74 -7.16 -2.47 -0.59
CA VAL A 74 -6.83 -3.84 -0.19
C VAL A 74 -7.75 -4.81 -0.90
N PHE A 75 -7.19 -5.73 -1.66
CA PHE A 75 -7.93 -6.80 -2.32
C PHE A 75 -7.67 -8.10 -1.59
N LEU A 76 -8.72 -8.65 -0.99
CA LEU A 76 -8.70 -9.98 -0.42
C LEU A 76 -9.25 -10.95 -1.44
N SER A 77 -8.46 -11.96 -1.75
CA SER A 77 -8.90 -13.08 -2.57
C SER A 77 -8.42 -14.37 -1.92
N PRO A 78 -8.95 -15.53 -2.35
CA PRO A 78 -8.36 -16.80 -1.98
C PRO A 78 -6.91 -16.99 -2.48
N TYR A 79 -6.40 -16.01 -3.24
CA TYR A 79 -5.13 -16.04 -3.94
C TYR A 79 -4.06 -15.21 -3.20
N GLY A 80 -4.48 -14.40 -2.24
CA GLY A 80 -3.61 -13.52 -1.47
C GLY A 80 -4.31 -12.23 -1.05
N ILE A 81 -3.60 -11.45 -0.23
CA ILE A 81 -3.97 -10.09 0.12
C ILE A 81 -3.09 -9.17 -0.71
N PHE A 82 -3.71 -8.42 -1.62
CA PHE A 82 -3.01 -7.43 -2.44
C PHE A 82 -3.24 -6.06 -1.83
N VAL A 83 -2.16 -5.41 -1.40
CA VAL A 83 -2.18 -4.06 -0.88
C VAL A 83 -1.71 -3.12 -1.97
N LEU A 84 -2.64 -2.34 -2.51
CA LEU A 84 -2.39 -1.30 -3.48
C LEU A 84 -2.43 0.04 -2.74
N GLU A 85 -1.26 0.62 -2.59
CA GLU A 85 -1.09 1.97 -2.06
C GLU A 85 -1.16 2.96 -3.23
N THR A 86 -2.14 3.85 -3.22
CA THR A 86 -2.39 4.80 -4.31
C THR A 86 -1.77 6.13 -3.95
N LYS A 87 -0.44 6.17 -3.86
CA LYS A 87 0.22 7.44 -3.54
C LYS A 87 0.04 8.42 -4.69
N ASN A 88 -0.66 9.53 -4.42
CA ASN A 88 -0.75 10.69 -5.31
C ASN A 88 0.60 11.43 -5.34
N MET A 89 1.63 10.73 -5.81
CA MET A 89 3.00 11.20 -5.89
C MET A 89 3.31 11.61 -7.31
N SER A 90 3.58 12.90 -7.47
CA SER A 90 4.18 13.42 -8.69
C SER A 90 5.66 13.06 -8.65
N GLY A 91 6.14 12.37 -9.67
CA GLY A 91 7.52 11.95 -9.78
C GLY A 91 7.80 11.45 -11.17
N TRP A 92 9.06 11.10 -11.39
CA TRP A 92 9.50 10.60 -12.68
C TRP A 92 9.90 9.15 -12.54
N ILE A 93 9.34 8.31 -13.40
CA ILE A 93 9.84 6.97 -13.62
C ILE A 93 10.55 7.02 -14.96
N PHE A 94 11.86 6.83 -14.95
CA PHE A 94 12.69 6.76 -16.15
C PHE A 94 13.07 5.31 -16.35
N GLY A 95 12.79 4.80 -17.53
CA GLY A 95 12.97 3.39 -17.81
C GLY A 95 12.49 3.07 -19.20
N SER A 96 13.19 2.18 -19.89
CA SER A 96 12.66 1.48 -21.05
C SER A 96 12.51 0.00 -20.72
N GLU A 97 11.64 -0.69 -21.45
CA GLU A 97 11.42 -2.14 -21.28
C GLU A 97 12.72 -2.95 -21.39
N LYS A 98 13.69 -2.45 -22.16
CA LYS A 98 14.99 -3.10 -22.36
C LYS A 98 16.04 -2.73 -21.30
N GLN A 99 15.75 -1.77 -20.41
CA GLN A 99 16.66 -1.39 -19.34
C GLN A 99 16.49 -2.32 -18.14
N ALA A 100 17.59 -2.85 -17.62
CA ALA A 100 17.58 -3.76 -16.48
C ALA A 100 17.10 -3.10 -15.17
N GLN A 101 17.09 -1.77 -15.11
CA GLN A 101 16.68 -0.98 -13.94
C GLN A 101 15.87 0.23 -14.39
N TRP A 102 14.79 0.51 -13.69
CA TRP A 102 14.01 1.73 -13.81
C TRP A 102 14.35 2.67 -12.66
N THR A 103 14.60 3.92 -12.98
CA THR A 103 14.89 4.97 -12.00
C THR A 103 13.59 5.64 -11.59
N GLN A 104 13.23 5.51 -10.33
CA GLN A 104 12.14 6.26 -9.71
C GLN A 104 12.72 7.48 -8.98
N LYS A 105 12.37 8.69 -9.43
CA LYS A 105 12.73 9.95 -8.79
C LYS A 105 11.50 10.60 -8.15
N LEU A 106 11.43 10.51 -6.83
CA LEU A 106 10.40 11.13 -6.00
C LEU A 106 11.03 12.28 -5.22
N TYR A 107 10.86 13.50 -5.71
CA TYR A 107 11.47 14.72 -5.16
C TYR A 107 13.01 14.61 -5.02
N LYS A 108 13.53 14.58 -3.78
CA LYS A 108 14.96 14.47 -3.45
C LYS A 108 15.47 13.02 -3.36
N ARG A 109 14.58 12.02 -3.46
CA ARG A 109 14.96 10.60 -3.41
C ARG A 109 14.93 9.99 -4.80
N THR A 110 16.02 9.31 -5.13
CA THR A 110 16.16 8.51 -6.36
C THR A 110 16.37 7.06 -5.94
N VAL A 111 15.53 6.17 -6.44
CA VAL A 111 15.60 4.72 -6.19
C VAL A 111 15.70 4.01 -7.53
N GLN A 112 16.61 3.05 -7.64
CA GLN A 112 16.68 2.15 -8.79
C GLN A 112 15.88 0.90 -8.48
N LEU A 113 14.92 0.59 -9.34
CA LEU A 113 14.04 -0.56 -9.25
C LEU A 113 14.43 -1.56 -10.35
N PRO A 114 14.67 -2.84 -10.03
CA PRO A 114 14.94 -3.83 -11.06
C PRO A 114 13.72 -4.05 -11.96
N VAL A 115 13.98 -4.20 -13.26
CA VAL A 115 12.97 -4.67 -14.21
C VAL A 115 13.09 -6.18 -14.27
N PHE A 116 12.03 -6.87 -13.90
CA PHE A 116 11.98 -8.32 -13.98
C PHE A 116 11.79 -8.75 -15.44
N SER A 117 12.58 -9.71 -15.88
CA SER A 117 12.39 -10.39 -17.14
C SER A 117 11.08 -11.19 -17.14
N LYS A 118 10.56 -11.50 -18.33
CA LYS A 118 9.37 -12.36 -18.47
C LYS A 118 9.54 -13.69 -17.73
N ALA A 119 10.71 -14.32 -17.82
CA ALA A 119 11.01 -15.56 -17.13
C ALA A 119 11.02 -15.41 -15.59
N GLU A 120 11.51 -14.30 -15.06
CA GLU A 120 11.47 -14.02 -13.62
C GLU A 120 10.05 -13.75 -13.13
N VAL A 121 9.25 -13.01 -13.92
CA VAL A 121 7.83 -12.80 -13.63
C VAL A 121 7.07 -14.12 -13.66
N ASP A 122 7.32 -14.97 -14.65
CA ASP A 122 6.70 -16.29 -14.77
C ASP A 122 7.17 -17.22 -13.63
N ALA A 123 8.43 -17.16 -13.23
CA ALA A 123 8.96 -17.91 -12.09
C ALA A 123 8.36 -17.43 -10.76
N MET A 124 8.17 -16.12 -10.58
CA MET A 124 7.49 -15.56 -9.42
C MET A 124 6.01 -15.97 -9.42
N LEU A 125 5.35 -15.90 -10.56
CA LEU A 125 3.96 -16.33 -10.72
C LEU A 125 3.83 -17.82 -10.39
N HIS A 126 4.72 -18.65 -10.92
CA HIS A 126 4.75 -20.07 -10.65
C HIS A 126 5.06 -20.36 -9.17
N ALA A 127 6.06 -19.72 -8.58
CA ALA A 127 6.36 -19.84 -7.16
C ALA A 127 5.17 -19.43 -6.29
N MET A 128 4.45 -18.36 -6.64
CA MET A 128 3.23 -17.95 -5.95
C MET A 128 2.09 -18.95 -6.13
N GLN A 129 1.92 -19.53 -7.32
CA GLN A 129 0.89 -20.54 -7.59
C GLN A 129 1.19 -21.87 -6.87
N THR A 130 2.44 -22.30 -6.84
CA THR A 130 2.88 -23.57 -6.26
C THR A 130 2.98 -23.51 -4.73
N SER A 131 3.38 -22.37 -4.17
CA SER A 131 3.42 -22.16 -2.71
C SER A 131 2.05 -21.90 -2.09
N ARG A 132 1.04 -21.65 -2.92
CA ARG A 132 -0.29 -21.29 -2.47
C ARG A 132 -1.08 -22.50 -1.98
N ARG A 133 -1.67 -22.35 -0.81
CA ARG A 133 -2.62 -23.34 -0.25
C ARG A 133 -3.96 -23.29 -1.01
N ALA A 134 -4.60 -24.45 -1.13
CA ALA A 134 -5.91 -24.57 -1.78
C ALA A 134 -6.90 -23.55 -1.19
N PRO A 135 -7.68 -22.83 -2.02
CA PRO A 135 -8.60 -21.79 -1.58
C PRO A 135 -9.86 -22.37 -0.93
N THR A 136 -9.71 -23.05 0.21
CA THR A 136 -10.80 -23.75 0.89
C THR A 136 -11.18 -23.07 2.21
N LEU A 137 -12.39 -23.35 2.70
CA LEU A 137 -12.83 -22.92 4.03
C LEU A 137 -11.92 -23.45 5.15
N ALA A 138 -11.34 -24.64 4.98
CA ALA A 138 -10.37 -25.20 5.92
C ALA A 138 -9.10 -24.34 5.99
N THR A 139 -8.55 -23.96 4.83
CA THR A 139 -7.38 -23.08 4.74
C THR A 139 -7.65 -21.69 5.34
N HIS A 140 -8.85 -21.14 5.11
CA HIS A 140 -9.28 -19.89 5.73
C HIS A 140 -9.37 -19.99 7.27
N ARG A 141 -9.99 -21.06 7.80
CA ARG A 141 -10.06 -21.29 9.25
C ARG A 141 -8.67 -21.40 9.87
N THR A 142 -7.76 -22.17 9.25
CA THR A 142 -6.37 -22.30 9.69
C THR A 142 -5.62 -20.96 9.62
N HIS A 143 -5.88 -20.14 8.60
CA HIS A 143 -5.27 -18.81 8.49
C HIS A 143 -5.71 -17.88 9.63
N VAL A 144 -7.02 -17.78 9.88
CA VAL A 144 -7.58 -16.95 10.96
C VAL A 144 -7.07 -17.41 12.33
N GLN A 145 -6.98 -18.72 12.59
CA GLN A 145 -6.39 -19.24 13.82
C GLN A 145 -4.92 -18.84 13.98
N ASN A 146 -4.13 -18.89 12.90
CA ASN A 146 -2.73 -18.44 12.94
C ASN A 146 -2.59 -16.93 13.16
N LEU A 147 -3.49 -16.11 12.61
CA LEU A 147 -3.51 -14.67 12.90
C LEU A 147 -3.82 -14.41 14.37
N LYS A 148 -4.85 -15.07 14.92
CA LYS A 148 -5.21 -14.95 16.34
C LYS A 148 -4.07 -15.37 17.27
N ARG A 149 -3.38 -16.47 16.95
CA ARG A 149 -2.19 -16.93 17.68
C ARG A 149 -1.01 -15.96 17.58
N ARG A 150 -0.84 -15.28 16.44
CA ARG A 150 0.21 -14.26 16.27
C ARG A 150 -0.07 -12.98 17.04
N SER A 151 -1.34 -12.60 17.19
CA SER A 151 -1.74 -11.43 18.00
C SER A 151 -1.74 -11.72 19.49
N ASP A 152 -1.80 -13.00 19.89
CA ASP A 152 -1.75 -13.39 21.28
C ASP A 152 -0.33 -13.26 21.84
N LEU A 153 -0.22 -12.48 22.91
CA LEU A 153 1.03 -12.21 23.65
C LEU A 153 1.42 -13.39 24.54
N THR A 154 0.48 -14.29 24.83
CA THR A 154 0.68 -15.47 25.69
C THR A 154 0.91 -16.75 24.89
N ALA A 155 0.70 -16.72 23.57
CA ALA A 155 0.87 -17.88 22.71
C ALA A 155 2.33 -18.30 22.58
N GLU A 156 2.59 -19.61 22.67
CA GLU A 156 3.92 -20.17 22.48
C GLU A 156 4.41 -19.94 21.04
N ARG A 157 5.62 -19.39 20.89
CA ARG A 157 6.25 -19.10 19.60
C ARG A 157 7.57 -19.83 19.48
N GLN A 158 7.83 -20.37 18.30
CA GLN A 158 9.10 -21.02 17.98
C GLN A 158 10.00 -20.10 17.16
N CYS A 159 11.30 -20.18 17.41
CA CYS A 159 12.30 -19.43 16.68
C CYS A 159 12.43 -19.95 15.25
N PRO A 160 12.27 -19.10 14.21
CA PRO A 160 12.33 -19.52 12.81
C PRO A 160 13.73 -20.00 12.38
N ARG A 161 14.76 -19.73 13.19
CA ARG A 161 16.15 -20.08 12.91
C ARG A 161 16.56 -21.44 13.49
N CYS A 162 15.98 -21.85 14.61
CA CYS A 162 16.46 -23.03 15.35
C CYS A 162 15.37 -23.83 16.09
N GLY A 163 14.08 -23.48 15.94
CA GLY A 163 12.96 -24.21 16.55
C GLY A 163 12.73 -23.96 18.06
N ASN A 164 13.73 -23.49 18.79
CA ASN A 164 13.62 -23.16 20.22
C ASN A 164 12.55 -22.11 20.54
N THR A 165 11.93 -22.19 21.71
CA THR A 165 10.88 -21.25 22.15
C THR A 165 11.39 -19.80 22.26
N LEU A 166 10.58 -18.84 21.81
CA LEU A 166 10.80 -17.41 22.00
C LEU A 166 10.26 -16.98 23.36
N LEU A 167 11.04 -16.22 24.12
CA LEU A 167 10.69 -15.67 25.43
C LEU A 167 10.64 -14.16 25.34
N ILE A 168 9.74 -13.52 26.09
CA ILE A 168 9.70 -12.06 26.22
C ILE A 168 10.94 -11.61 27.01
N ARG A 169 11.70 -10.67 26.44
CA ARG A 169 12.89 -10.07 27.04
C ARG A 169 12.82 -8.56 26.94
N THR A 170 13.55 -7.88 27.82
CA THR A 170 13.62 -6.42 27.86
C THR A 170 14.96 -5.94 27.31
N VAL A 171 14.94 -4.89 26.49
CA VAL A 171 16.15 -4.22 26.02
C VAL A 171 16.82 -3.51 27.21
N LYS A 172 18.09 -3.86 27.49
CA LYS A 172 18.82 -3.34 28.66
C LYS A 172 19.53 -2.00 28.42
N SER A 173 19.84 -1.64 27.18
CA SER A 173 20.67 -0.48 26.87
C SER A 173 20.36 0.14 25.50
N GLY A 174 20.69 1.42 25.33
CA GLY A 174 20.44 2.21 24.12
C GLY A 174 19.13 3.00 24.15
N ALA A 175 18.81 3.71 23.06
CA ALA A 175 17.64 4.58 22.95
C ALA A 175 16.28 3.87 23.11
N LYS A 176 16.27 2.54 23.06
CA LYS A 176 15.09 1.68 23.21
C LYS A 176 15.12 0.87 24.52
N ALA A 177 15.95 1.25 25.49
CA ALA A 177 16.00 0.59 26.79
C ALA A 177 14.63 0.58 27.45
N GLY A 178 14.24 -0.56 28.03
CA GLY A 178 12.92 -0.78 28.62
C GLY A 178 11.88 -1.36 27.66
N GLN A 179 12.10 -1.38 26.34
CA GLN A 179 11.16 -2.02 25.41
C GLN A 179 11.22 -3.55 25.50
N LEU A 180 10.07 -4.19 25.37
CA LEU A 180 9.93 -5.64 25.33
C LEU A 180 10.10 -6.16 23.90
N PHE A 181 10.70 -7.34 23.75
CA PHE A 181 10.81 -8.04 22.47
C PHE A 181 10.82 -9.56 22.68
N TRP A 182 10.48 -10.32 21.64
CA TRP A 182 10.63 -11.77 21.63
C TRP A 182 12.07 -12.16 21.31
N GLY A 183 12.73 -12.85 22.24
CA GLY A 183 14.11 -13.35 22.09
C GLY A 183 14.20 -14.86 22.20
N CYS A 184 15.04 -15.49 21.36
CA CYS A 184 15.25 -16.94 21.39
C CYS A 184 15.82 -17.42 22.74
N SER A 185 15.29 -18.52 23.28
CA SER A 185 15.80 -19.15 24.51
C SER A 185 17.24 -19.67 24.34
N GLY A 186 17.59 -20.17 23.14
CA GLY A 186 18.93 -20.68 22.79
C GLY A 186 20.04 -19.64 22.62
N LEU A 187 19.96 -18.48 23.28
CA LEU A 187 21.07 -17.52 23.35
C LEU A 187 22.26 -18.15 24.13
N PRO A 188 23.53 -17.96 23.71
CA PRO A 188 24.00 -17.05 22.64
C PRO A 188 24.01 -17.66 21.23
N LYS A 189 23.69 -18.95 21.06
CA LYS A 189 23.80 -19.68 19.78
C LYS A 189 22.81 -19.18 18.72
N SER A 190 21.64 -18.69 19.13
CA SER A 190 20.65 -18.06 18.25
C SER A 190 20.24 -16.70 18.79
N ARG A 191 20.54 -15.63 18.03
CA ARG A 191 20.28 -14.23 18.40
C ARG A 191 19.03 -13.63 17.72
N THR A 192 18.09 -14.48 17.33
CA THR A 192 16.85 -14.03 16.67
C THR A 192 16.02 -13.17 17.62
N MET A 193 15.60 -12.00 17.15
CA MET A 193 14.73 -11.06 17.86
C MET A 193 13.51 -10.76 16.98
N GLN A 194 12.34 -10.65 17.59
CA GLN A 194 11.13 -10.15 16.93
C GLN A 194 10.53 -9.05 17.80
N SER A 195 10.02 -7.99 17.17
CA SER A 195 9.25 -6.98 17.88
C SER A 195 8.00 -7.61 18.48
N LEU A 196 7.65 -7.15 19.67
CA LEU A 196 6.35 -7.40 20.28
C LEU A 196 5.26 -6.60 19.55
#